data_AF-A0A931RSG9-F1
#
_entry.id   AF-A0A931RSG9-F1
#
_cell.length_a   1.000
_cell.length_b   1.000
_cell.length_c   1.000
_cell.angle_alpha   90.00
_cell.angle_beta   90.00
_cell.angle_gamma   90.00
#
_symmetry.space_group_name_H-M   'P 1'
#
loop_
_entity.id
_entity.type
_entity.pdbx_description
1 polymer ?
#
loop_
_entity_poly.entity_id
_entity_poly.type
_entity_poly.pdbx_seq_one_letter_code
_entity_poly.pdbx_strand_id
1 'polypeptide(L)'
;MDLREIKKIVNGLGGVVIVDKDGSRTVVLSYEKYMELSGQNQDERDDSEQKIKLNLYAENFKNGAADQEVIEKLNQDIAILKDEIRRKELQELGQELDSA
;
A
#
# COMPACT_ATOMS: atom_id res chain seq x y z
N MET A 1 27.15 12.46 8.53
CA MET A 1 26.40 11.30 9.06
C MET A 1 27.16 10.05 8.66
N ASP A 2 27.35 9.09 9.57
CA ASP A 2 28.04 7.83 9.23
C ASP A 2 27.08 6.89 8.51
N LEU A 3 27.56 6.12 7.54
CA LEU A 3 26.82 5.08 6.83
C LEU A 3 26.16 4.08 7.80
N ARG A 4 26.80 3.82 8.94
CA ARG A 4 26.26 2.93 9.99
C ARG A 4 24.98 3.44 10.62
N GLU A 5 24.85 4.76 10.78
CA GLU A 5 23.64 5.38 11.31
C GLU A 5 22.52 5.36 10.27
N ILE A 6 22.84 5.67 9.01
CA ILE A 6 21.90 5.58 7.89
C ILE A 6 21.33 4.16 7.78
N LYS A 7 22.18 3.13 7.90
CA LYS A 7 21.74 1.73 7.87
C LYS A 7 20.75 1.39 8.99
N LYS A 8 20.99 1.88 10.21
CA LYS A 8 20.07 1.67 11.34
C LYS A 8 18.71 2.32 11.09
N ILE A 9 18.70 3.53 10.54
CA ILE A 9 17.47 4.27 10.24
C ILE A 9 16.70 3.60 9.12
N VAL A 10 17.37 3.19 8.04
CA VAL A 10 16.74 2.45 6.94
C VAL A 10 16.14 1.13 7.42
N ASN A 11 16.82 0.41 8.31
CA ASN A 11 16.29 -0.82 8.89
C ASN A 11 15.08 -0.60 9.82
N GLY A 12 14.98 0.57 10.46
CA GLY A 12 13.88 0.89 11.38
C GLY A 12 12.67 1.54 10.70
N LEU A 13 12.89 2.33 9.66
CA LEU A 13 11.87 3.19 9.02
C LEU A 13 11.54 2.78 7.58
N GLY A 14 12.25 1.80 7.02
CA GLY A 14 12.04 1.29 5.66
C GLY A 14 12.71 2.13 4.55
N GLY A 15 13.13 3.36 4.83
CA GLY A 15 13.85 4.21 3.89
C GLY A 15 14.16 5.59 4.44
N VAL A 16 15.10 6.31 3.82
CA VAL A 16 15.37 7.71 4.14
C VAL A 16 15.64 8.53 2.89
N VAL A 17 15.28 9.81 2.93
CA VAL A 17 15.58 10.78 1.88
C VAL A 17 16.62 11.77 2.39
N ILE A 18 17.72 11.89 1.66
CA ILE A 18 18.79 12.85 1.91
C ILE A 18 18.61 13.99 0.91
N VAL A 19 18.55 15.22 1.42
CA VAL A 19 18.41 16.43 0.61
C VAL A 19 19.66 17.28 0.79
N ASP A 20 20.39 17.50 -0.30
CA ASP A 20 21.58 18.33 -0.31
C ASP A 20 21.23 19.82 -0.47
N LYS A 21 22.18 20.69 -0.11
CA LYS A 21 22.00 22.15 -0.14
C LYS A 21 21.78 22.71 -1.55
N ASP A 22 22.21 21.98 -2.57
CA ASP A 22 21.99 22.29 -3.98
C ASP A 22 20.60 21.86 -4.49
N GLY A 23 19.80 21.19 -3.64
CA GLY A 23 18.48 20.67 -3.97
C GLY A 23 18.48 19.24 -4.50
N SER A 24 19.64 18.59 -4.62
CA SER A 24 19.74 17.18 -5.00
C SER A 24 19.08 16.28 -3.94
N ARG A 25 18.37 15.24 -4.39
CA ARG A 25 17.64 14.32 -3.50
C ARG A 25 18.09 12.90 -3.75
N THR A 26 18.62 12.26 -2.71
CA THR A 26 19.03 10.86 -2.74
C THR A 26 18.10 10.04 -1.85
N VAL A 27 17.53 8.97 -2.41
CA VAL A 27 16.71 8.03 -1.65
C VAL A 27 17.56 6.81 -1.30
N VAL A 28 17.61 6.45 -0.02
CA VAL A 28 18.34 5.28 0.46
C VAL A 28 17.31 4.29 1.01
N LEU A 29 17.33 3.07 0.45
CA LEU A 29 16.42 1.98 0.77
C LEU A 29 17.20 0.71 1.09
N SER A 30 16.54 -0.27 1.71
CA SER A 30 17.05 -1.64 1.72
C SER A 30 17.03 -2.21 0.30
N TYR A 31 17.94 -3.14 0.03
CA TYR A 31 18.00 -3.79 -1.28
C TYR A 31 16.71 -4.55 -1.60
N GLU A 32 16.12 -5.21 -0.61
CA GLU A 32 14.83 -5.90 -0.73
C GLU A 32 13.73 -4.93 -1.16
N LYS A 33 13.65 -3.75 -0.50
CA LYS A 33 12.64 -2.75 -0.83
C LYS A 33 12.84 -2.14 -2.21
N TYR A 34 14.10 -1.94 -2.60
CA TYR A 34 14.44 -1.53 -3.95
C TYR A 34 13.97 -2.56 -4.99
N MET A 35 14.20 -3.86 -4.74
CA MET A 35 13.79 -4.95 -5.64
C MET A 35 12.28 -5.10 -5.76
N GLU A 36 11.53 -4.83 -4.68
CA GLU A 36 10.06 -4.76 -4.73
C GLU A 36 9.59 -3.61 -5.62
N LEU A 37 10.20 -2.42 -5.47
CA LEU A 37 9.81 -1.21 -6.20
C LEU A 37 10.29 -1.21 -7.65
N SER A 38 11.43 -1.85 -7.94
CA SER A 38 12.02 -1.88 -9.28
C SER A 38 11.27 -2.81 -10.23
N GLY A 39 10.34 -3.63 -9.74
CA GLY A 39 9.57 -4.57 -10.56
C GLY A 39 10.43 -5.63 -11.27
N GLN A 40 11.74 -5.68 -11.01
CA GLN A 40 12.70 -6.57 -11.67
C GLN A 40 12.55 -8.05 -11.27
N ASN A 41 11.47 -8.40 -10.58
CA ASN A 41 11.07 -9.80 -10.34
C ASN A 41 10.00 -10.30 -11.33
N GLN A 42 9.61 -9.52 -12.36
CA GLN A 42 8.51 -9.91 -13.25
C GLN A 42 8.88 -10.77 -14.48
N ASP A 43 10.14 -10.89 -14.90
CA ASP A 43 10.40 -11.51 -16.22
C ASP A 43 11.08 -12.90 -16.27
N GLU A 44 11.71 -13.46 -15.24
CA GLU A 44 12.47 -14.73 -15.45
C GLU A 44 12.51 -15.72 -14.27
N ARG A 45 11.43 -15.90 -13.49
CA ARG A 45 11.37 -17.01 -12.52
C ARG A 45 10.04 -17.76 -12.58
N ASP A 46 10.10 -18.87 -13.34
CA ASP A 46 9.36 -20.13 -13.20
C ASP A 46 8.05 -20.05 -12.40
N ASP A 47 6.91 -20.11 -13.11
CA ASP A 47 5.52 -20.05 -12.63
C ASP A 47 5.18 -20.99 -11.46
N SER A 48 6.06 -21.95 -11.17
CA SER A 48 5.98 -22.91 -10.09
C SER A 48 6.25 -22.30 -8.70
N GLU A 49 7.15 -21.32 -8.56
CA GLU A 49 7.43 -20.67 -7.26
C GLU A 49 6.37 -19.62 -6.87
N GLN A 50 5.76 -18.96 -7.86
CA GLN A 50 4.69 -17.98 -7.61
C GLN A 50 3.43 -18.63 -7.04
N LYS A 51 3.08 -19.85 -7.50
CA LYS A 51 2.00 -20.62 -6.88
C LYS A 51 2.30 -20.99 -5.43
N ILE A 52 3.56 -21.29 -5.10
CA ILE A 52 3.97 -21.62 -3.73
C ILE A 52 3.91 -20.37 -2.84
N LYS A 53 4.39 -19.21 -3.29
CA LYS A 53 4.29 -17.97 -2.51
C LYS A 53 2.86 -17.46 -2.39
N LEU A 54 2.06 -17.52 -3.45
CA LEU A 54 0.65 -17.14 -3.40
C LEU A 54 -0.13 -18.04 -2.43
N ASN A 55 0.20 -19.34 -2.40
CA ASN A 55 -0.36 -20.27 -1.40
C ASN A 55 0.20 -20.01 0.01
N LEU A 56 1.46 -19.63 0.18
CA LEU A 56 2.03 -19.28 1.50
C LEU A 56 1.43 -17.98 2.07
N TYR A 57 1.21 -16.97 1.23
CA TYR A 57 0.49 -15.75 1.62
C TYR A 57 -0.99 -16.09 1.90
N ALA A 58 -1.65 -16.91 1.08
CA ALA A 58 -3.03 -17.34 1.33
C ALA A 58 -3.19 -18.22 2.58
N GLU A 59 -2.20 -19.07 2.91
CA GLU A 59 -2.21 -19.90 4.12
C GLU A 59 -1.88 -19.09 5.39
N ASN A 60 -1.05 -18.04 5.29
CA ASN A 60 -0.83 -17.12 6.41
C ASN A 60 -2.06 -16.26 6.72
N PHE A 61 -2.89 -15.91 5.71
CA PHE A 61 -4.18 -15.24 5.94
C PHE A 61 -5.26 -16.16 6.53
N LYS A 62 -5.10 -17.49 6.51
CA LYS A 62 -6.05 -18.41 7.16
C LYS A 62 -5.89 -18.48 8.69
N ASN A 63 -4.82 -17.93 9.26
CA ASN A 63 -4.53 -18.03 10.70
C ASN A 63 -4.77 -16.73 11.49
N GLY A 64 -5.35 -15.68 10.89
CA GLY A 64 -5.63 -14.42 11.58
C GLY A 64 -7.13 -14.14 11.67
N ALA A 65 -7.83 -14.72 12.63
CA ALA A 65 -9.24 -14.36 12.90
C ALA A 65 -9.42 -12.83 13.08
N ALA A 66 -8.39 -12.15 13.62
CA ALA A 66 -8.32 -10.71 13.75
C ALA A 66 -8.22 -9.97 12.40
N ASP A 67 -7.49 -10.50 11.42
CA ASP A 67 -7.34 -9.86 10.10
C ASP A 67 -8.65 -9.98 9.31
N GLN A 68 -9.36 -11.09 9.47
CA GLN A 68 -10.66 -11.28 8.81
C GLN A 68 -11.74 -10.36 9.40
N GLU A 69 -11.76 -10.16 10.71
CA GLU A 69 -12.65 -9.19 11.36
C GLU A 69 -12.36 -7.75 10.91
N VAL A 70 -11.08 -7.38 10.77
CA VAL A 70 -10.68 -6.06 10.27
C VAL A 70 -11.11 -5.88 8.81
N ILE A 71 -10.92 -6.89 7.96
CA ILE A 71 -11.35 -6.85 6.55
C ILE A 71 -12.87 -6.72 6.44
N GLU A 72 -13.63 -7.48 7.24
CA GLU A 72 -15.10 -7.41 7.27
C GLU A 72 -15.58 -6.04 7.70
N LYS A 73 -14.99 -5.48 8.76
CA LYS A 73 -15.32 -4.13 9.24
C LYS A 73 -15.03 -3.06 8.19
N LEU A 74 -13.86 -3.10 7.55
CA LEU A 74 -13.49 -2.15 6.51
C LEU A 74 -14.42 -2.24 5.29
N ASN A 75 -14.83 -3.45 4.90
CA ASN A 75 -15.79 -3.63 3.82
C ASN A 75 -17.16 -3.04 4.17
N GLN A 76 -17.60 -3.17 5.42
CA GLN A 76 -18.84 -2.60 5.91
C GLN A 76 -18.79 -1.06 5.90
N ASP A 77 -17.69 -0.48 6.38
CA ASP A 77 -17.46 0.97 6.36
C ASP A 77 -17.44 1.51 4.92
N ILE A 78 -16.78 0.81 3.99
CA ILE A 78 -16.76 1.18 2.56
C ILE A 78 -18.18 1.16 1.97
N ALA A 79 -19.00 0.16 2.30
CA ALA A 79 -20.37 0.08 1.80
C ALA A 79 -21.22 1.26 2.28
N ILE A 80 -21.12 1.61 3.57
CA ILE A 80 -21.84 2.75 4.16
C ILE A 80 -21.41 4.07 3.50
N LEU A 81 -20.11 4.28 3.34
CA LEU A 81 -19.57 5.49 2.72
C LEU A 81 -20.02 5.64 1.26
N LYS A 82 -20.05 4.53 0.50
CA LYS A 82 -20.56 4.54 -0.88
C LYS A 82 -22.03 4.95 -0.95
N ASP A 83 -22.86 4.46 -0.03
CA ASP A 83 -24.28 4.81 0.02
C ASP A 83 -24.52 6.26 0.51
N GLU A 84 -23.64 6.79 1.36
CA GLU A 84 -23.70 8.20 1.76
C GLU A 84 -23.32 9.12 0.60
N ILE A 85 -22.22 8.82 -0.10
CA ILE A 85 -21.79 9.57 -1.30
C ILE A 85 -22.92 9.58 -2.33
N ARG A 86 -23.47 8.41 -2.66
CA ARG A 86 -24.55 8.28 -3.65
C ARG A 86 -25.78 9.12 -3.29
N ARG A 87 -26.12 9.20 -2.00
CA ARG A 87 -27.25 10.03 -1.53
C ARG A 87 -26.95 11.52 -1.66
N LYS A 88 -25.73 11.95 -1.33
CA LYS A 88 -25.30 13.35 -1.49
C LYS A 88 -25.30 13.75 -2.97
N GLU A 89 -24.74 12.91 -3.84
CA GLU A 89 -24.74 13.14 -5.30
C GLU A 89 -26.16 13.30 -5.85
N LEU A 90 -27.10 12.44 -5.44
CA LEU A 90 -28.51 12.54 -5.87
C LEU A 90 -29.20 13.80 -5.34
N GLN A 91 -28.86 14.24 -4.13
CA GLN A 91 -29.42 15.47 -3.54
C GLN A 91 -28.89 16.72 -4.26
N GLU A 92 -27.60 16.75 -4.58
CA GLU A 92 -26.97 17.85 -5.33
C GLU A 92 -27.56 17.93 -6.74
N LEU A 93 -27.69 16.80 -7.44
CA LEU A 93 -28.35 16.72 -8.75
C LEU A 93 -29.81 17.20 -8.73
N GLY A 94 -30.56 16.86 -7.68
CA GLY A 94 -31.94 17.31 -7.52
C GLY A 94 -32.04 18.83 -7.28
N GLN A 95 -31.12 19.39 -6.49
CA GLN A 95 -31.08 20.84 -6.24
C GLN A 95 -30.66 21.64 -7.47
N GLU A 96 -29.75 21.12 -8.30
CA GLU A 96 -29.38 21.76 -9.57
C GLU A 96 -30.54 21.77 -10.58
N LEU A 97 -31.37 20.72 -10.61
CA LEU A 97 -32.56 20.64 -11.47
C LEU A 97 -33.70 21.56 -11.02
N ASP A 98 -33.91 21.74 -9.72
CA ASP A 98 -34.94 22.65 -9.18
C ASP A 98 -34.53 24.13 -9.24
N SER A 99 -33.24 24.42 -9.46
CA SER A 99 -32.67 25.78 -9.54
C SER A 99 -32.46 26.27 -10.99
N ALA A 100 -32.77 25.47 -12.00
CA ALA A 100 -32.64 25.76 -13.43
C ALA A 100 -34.02 25.98 -14.09
#